data_AF-A0A972AAR0-F1
#
_entry.id   AF-A0A972AAR0-F1
#
_cell.length_a   1.000
_cell.length_b   1.000
_cell.length_c   1.000
_cell.angle_alpha   90.00
_cell.angle_beta   90.00
_cell.angle_gamma   90.00
#
_symmetry.space_group_name_H-M   'P 1'
#
loop_
_entity.id
_entity.type
_entity.pdbx_description
1 polymer ?
#
loop_
_entity_poly.entity_id
_entity_poly.type
_entity_poly.pdbx_seq_one_letter_code
_entity_poly.pdbx_strand_id
1 'polypeptide(L)' 'MIEKKGNVIKSPDLTKMQAVVINPRTTIYITTDADPEEARTKYLERRNEGKKP' A
#
# COMPACT_ATOMS: atom_id res chain seq x y z
N MET A 1 8.75 -8.94 -38.06
CA MET A 1 8.27 -9.44 -36.75
C MET A 1 8.29 -8.27 -35.79
N ILE A 2 7.14 -7.87 -35.23
CA ILE A 2 7.08 -6.78 -34.25
C ILE A 2 7.30 -7.42 -32.88
N GLU A 3 8.54 -7.31 -32.39
CA GLU A 3 8.91 -7.75 -31.04
C GLU A 3 8.20 -6.86 -30.02
N LYS A 4 7.06 -7.33 -29.53
CA LYS A 4 6.40 -6.75 -28.36
C LYS A 4 7.31 -7.00 -27.16
N LYS A 5 8.21 -6.06 -26.87
CA LYS A 5 8.86 -5.95 -25.55
C LYS A 5 7.75 -5.76 -24.53
N GLY A 6 7.26 -6.86 -23.96
CA GLY A 6 6.33 -6.80 -22.85
C GLY A 6 6.99 -5.96 -21.76
N ASN A 7 6.38 -4.84 -21.38
CA ASN A 7 6.82 -4.09 -20.21
C ASN A 7 6.81 -5.08 -19.05
N VAL A 8 7.99 -5.46 -18.56
CA VAL A 8 8.14 -6.23 -17.34
C VAL A 8 7.78 -5.27 -16.21
N ILE A 9 6.48 -5.17 -15.91
CA ILE A 9 6.00 -4.50 -14.71
C ILE A 9 6.45 -5.39 -13.57
N LYS A 10 7.62 -5.07 -13.00
CA LYS A 10 8.07 -5.71 -11.76
C LYS A 10 7.07 -5.32 -10.69
N SER A 11 6.17 -6.24 -10.35
CA SER A 11 5.31 -6.09 -9.19
C SER A 11 6.21 -5.85 -7.97
N PRO A 12 5.92 -4.85 -7.12
CA PRO A 12 6.70 -4.61 -5.93
C PRO A 12 6.71 -5.88 -5.06
N ASP A 13 7.90 -6.30 -4.63
CA ASP A 13 8.09 -7.47 -3.78
C ASP A 13 7.42 -7.24 -2.42
N LEU A 14 6.26 -7.86 -2.22
CA LEU A 14 5.50 -7.79 -0.96
C LEU A 14 6.24 -8.44 0.22
N THR A 15 7.24 -9.28 -0.04
CA THR A 15 8.07 -9.92 1.00
C THR A 15 8.96 -8.92 1.76
N LYS A 16 9.22 -7.75 1.17
CA LYS A 16 9.97 -6.64 1.78
C LYS A 16 9.07 -5.61 2.43
N MET A 17 7.78 -5.91 2.58
CA MET A 17 6.79 -5.00 3.13
C MET A 17 6.15 -5.60 4.38
N GLN A 18 5.85 -4.74 5.34
CA GLN A 18 5.10 -5.08 6.53
C GLN A 18 3.60 -4.91 6.25
N ALA A 19 2.84 -5.99 6.42
CA ALA A 19 1.39 -5.96 6.34
C ALA A 19 0.80 -5.43 7.65
N VAL A 20 0.14 -4.28 7.58
CA VAL A 20 -0.53 -3.65 8.72
C VAL A 20 -2.03 -3.74 8.52
N VAL A 21 -2.68 -4.54 9.37
CA VAL A 21 -4.13 -4.71 9.36
C VAL A 21 -4.78 -3.54 10.09
N ILE A 22 -5.49 -2.68 9.34
CA ILE A 22 -6.24 -1.54 9.89
C ILE A 22 -7.61 -2.00 10.39
N ASN A 23 -8.28 -2.84 9.59
CA ASN A 23 -9.60 -3.41 9.85
C ASN A 23 -9.68 -4.80 9.19
N PRO A 24 -10.69 -5.64 9.51
CA PRO A 24 -10.85 -6.96 8.88
C PRO A 24 -10.97 -6.92 7.35
N ARG A 25 -11.30 -5.76 6.77
CA ARG A 25 -11.42 -5.55 5.31
C ARG A 25 -10.28 -4.71 4.72
N THR A 26 -9.32 -4.25 5.53
CA THR A 26 -8.32 -3.28 5.09
C THR A 26 -6.97 -3.62 5.67
N THR A 27 -6.07 -4.06 4.80
CA THR A 27 -4.66 -4.28 5.09
C THR A 27 -3.85 -3.36 4.19
N ILE A 28 -2.94 -2.60 4.79
CA ILE A 28 -1.99 -1.76 4.06
C ILE A 28 -0.60 -2.39 4.14
N TYR A 29 0.21 -2.17 3.13
CA TYR A 29 1.60 -2.63 3.09
C TYR A 29 2.51 -1.42 3.20
N ILE A 30 3.40 -1.44 4.19
CA ILE A 30 4.39 -0.38 4.40
C ILE A 30 5.80 -0.97 4.32
N THR A 31 6.81 -0.12 4.20
CA THR A 31 8.21 -0.56 4.32
C THR A 31 8.48 -1.11 5.71
N THR A 32 9.37 -2.08 5.83
CA THR A 32 9.75 -2.71 7.11
C THR A 32 10.34 -1.72 8.13
N ASP A 33 10.89 -0.61 7.65
CA ASP A 33 11.48 0.44 8.48
C ASP A 33 10.46 1.52 8.90
N ALA A 34 9.20 1.41 8.49
CA ALA A 34 8.17 2.39 8.82
C ALA A 34 7.30 1.95 10.00
N ASP A 35 6.81 2.92 10.76
CA ASP A 35 5.98 2.66 11.92
C ASP A 35 4.56 2.22 11.52
N PRO A 36 4.11 1.04 11.99
CA PRO A 36 2.79 0.54 11.65
C PRO A 36 1.67 1.41 12.21
N GLU A 37 1.86 2.04 13.37
CA GLU A 37 0.87 2.93 13.99
C GLU A 37 0.69 4.24 13.21
N GLU A 38 1.79 4.89 12.81
CA GLU A 38 1.74 6.10 11.98
C GLU A 38 1.04 5.82 10.65
N ALA A 39 1.36 4.68 10.03
CA ALA A 39 0.71 4.25 8.80
C ALA A 39 -0.81 4.05 8.96
N ARG A 40 -1.27 3.55 10.12
CA ARG A 40 -2.71 3.44 10.42
C ARG A 40 -3.36 4.81 10.49
N THR A 41 -2.77 5.71 11.28
CA THR A 41 -3.28 7.07 11.48
C THR A 41 -3.37 7.81 10.16
N LYS A 42 -2.29 7.80 9.37
CA LYS A 42 -2.23 8.44 8.05
C LYS A 42 -3.27 7.89 7.07
N TYR A 43 -3.51 6.58 7.09
CA TYR A 43 -4.56 5.97 6.27
C TYR A 43 -5.96 6.44 6.70
N LEU A 44 -6.22 6.50 8.01
CA LEU A 44 -7.50 6.96 8.56
C LEU A 44 -7.74 8.45 8.27
N GLU A 45 -6.72 9.30 8.40
CA GLU A 45 -6.79 10.72 8.10
C GLU A 45 -7.15 10.95 6.62
N ARG A 46 -6.42 10.32 5.69
CA ARG A 46 -6.72 10.40 4.25
C ARG A 46 -8.12 9.89 3.91
N ARG A 47 -8.57 8.81 4.57
CA ARG A 47 -9.90 8.25 4.35
C ARG A 47 -11.00 9.21 4.80
N ASN A 48 -10.76 9.97 5.87
CA ASN A 48 -11.70 10.97 6.38
C ASN A 48 -11.69 12.26 5.54
N GLU A 49 -10.57 12.66 4.95
CA GLU A 49 -10.50 13.81 4.02
C GLU A 49 -11.39 13.63 2.77
N GLY A 50 -11.58 12.39 2.32
CA GLY A 50 -12.50 12.07 1.21
C GLY A 50 -13.99 12.26 1.56
N LYS A 51 -14.35 12.36 2.85
CA LYS A 51 -15.68 12.77 3.31
C LYS A 51 -15.68 14.27 3.53
N LYS A 52 -15.68 15.04 2.44
CA LYS A 52 -16.14 16.44 2.52
C LYS A 52 -17.64 16.43 2.86
N PRO A 53 -18.12 17.24 3.82
CA PRO A 53 -19.54 17.33 4.17
C PRO A 53 -20.40 17.78 2.98
#